data_AF-A0A9Q3F794-F1
#
_entry.id   AF-A0A9Q3F794-F1
#
_cell.length_a   1.000
_cell.length_b   1.000
_cell.length_c   1.000
_cell.angle_alpha   90.00
_cell.angle_beta   90.00
_cell.angle_gamma   90.00
#
_symmetry.space_group_name_H-M   'P 1'
#
loop_
_entity.id
_entity.type
_entity.pdbx_description
1 polymer ?
#
loop_
_entity_poly.entity_id
_entity_poly.type
_entity_poly.pdbx_seq_one_letter_code
_entity_poly.pdbx_strand_id
1 'polypeptide(L)'
;MEEAKLPNFIQLEWTSANTKEEFKSFTNVIVTQDGFFNKPHKDLNDPNSWTYGIFSFVSKNDFQPLPTVFTHSGDCLHFPKFKMEIDFSRKPGIMEMLWKTSTIVHNTTNPPPAIINHNKITNFGYSFQINHKLFNVGDKLLKMTPTKISSKVTG
;
A
#
# COMPACT_ATOMS: atom_id res chain seq x y z
N MET A 1 19.44 25.47 12.58
CA MET A 1 18.82 24.13 12.52
C MET A 1 18.60 23.83 11.06
N GLU A 2 19.32 22.87 10.49
CA GLU A 2 18.99 22.38 9.14
C GLU A 2 17.66 21.64 9.23
N GLU A 3 16.69 22.05 8.41
CA GLU A 3 15.48 21.28 8.18
C GLU A 3 15.87 19.87 7.73
N ALA A 4 15.39 18.86 8.44
CA ALA A 4 15.54 17.48 8.03
C ALA A 4 14.91 17.31 6.65
N LYS A 5 15.75 17.32 5.60
CA LYS A 5 15.33 17.07 4.22
C LYS A 5 14.91 15.61 4.12
N LEU A 6 13.61 15.36 4.34
CA LEU A 6 13.02 14.08 4.04
C LEU A 6 13.25 13.80 2.54
N PRO A 7 13.74 12.60 2.16
CA PRO A 7 13.99 12.28 0.77
C PRO A 7 12.69 12.38 -0.03
N ASN A 8 12.77 12.95 -1.23
CA ASN A 8 11.61 13.14 -2.11
C ASN A 8 11.56 12.01 -3.16
N PHE A 9 10.35 11.56 -3.51
CA PHE A 9 10.13 10.44 -4.45
C PHE A 9 10.45 10.77 -5.93
N ILE A 10 10.73 12.03 -6.26
CA ILE A 10 11.03 12.55 -7.59
C ILE A 10 12.54 12.60 -7.87
N GLN A 11 13.37 12.36 -6.85
CA GLN A 11 14.83 12.29 -7.01
C GLN A 11 15.20 11.15 -7.97
N LEU A 12 15.72 11.52 -9.14
CA LEU A 12 16.12 10.64 -10.24
C LEU A 12 17.15 9.58 -9.79
N GLU A 13 17.91 9.89 -8.74
CA GLU A 13 18.85 8.95 -8.14
C GLU A 13 18.15 7.71 -7.57
N TRP A 14 16.91 7.81 -7.06
CA TRP A 14 16.17 6.66 -6.51
C TRP A 14 15.47 5.84 -7.58
N THR A 15 14.95 6.48 -8.63
CA THR A 15 14.31 5.79 -9.76
C THR A 15 15.33 4.98 -10.57
N SER A 16 16.54 5.50 -10.74
CA SER A 16 17.65 4.76 -11.37
C SER A 16 18.23 3.67 -10.45
N ALA A 17 18.29 3.91 -9.14
CA ALA A 17 18.77 2.95 -8.17
C ALA A 17 17.88 1.69 -8.06
N ASN A 18 16.56 1.80 -8.25
CA ASN A 18 15.61 0.67 -8.19
C ASN A 18 15.90 -0.46 -9.21
N THR A 19 16.84 -0.27 -10.15
CA THR A 19 17.32 -1.29 -11.10
C THR A 19 18.45 -2.17 -10.55
N LYS A 20 19.15 -1.71 -9.52
CA LYS A 20 20.22 -2.43 -8.84
C LYS A 20 19.65 -3.12 -7.59
N GLU A 21 20.03 -4.38 -7.38
CA GLU A 21 19.46 -5.20 -6.31
C GLU A 21 19.69 -4.62 -4.90
N GLU A 22 20.77 -3.85 -4.74
CA GLU A 22 21.21 -3.20 -3.51
C GLU A 22 20.39 -1.96 -3.12
N PHE A 23 19.56 -1.43 -4.03
CA PHE A 23 18.72 -0.25 -3.80
C PHE A 23 17.21 -0.53 -3.99
N LYS A 24 16.79 -1.80 -3.98
CA LYS A 24 15.37 -2.18 -3.97
C LYS A 24 14.66 -1.45 -2.83
N SER A 25 13.78 -0.51 -3.16
CA SER A 25 13.04 0.32 -2.20
C SER A 25 12.44 -0.49 -1.04
N PHE A 26 12.73 -0.06 0.19
CA PHE A 26 12.22 -0.67 1.42
C PHE A 26 10.90 0.00 1.83
N THR A 27 9.90 -0.07 0.96
CA THR A 27 8.63 0.61 1.20
C THR A 27 7.77 -0.17 2.20
N ASN A 28 7.22 0.54 3.19
CA ASN A 28 6.09 0.09 4.01
C ASN A 28 4.75 0.46 3.37
N VAL A 29 4.75 1.08 2.19
CA VAL A 29 3.57 1.57 1.48
C VAL A 29 3.42 0.79 0.18
N ILE A 30 2.26 0.17 0.01
CA ILE A 30 1.82 -0.44 -1.24
C ILE A 30 0.70 0.43 -1.79
N VAL A 31 0.83 0.83 -3.05
CA VAL A 31 -0.19 1.57 -3.79
C VAL A 31 -0.76 0.66 -4.86
N THR A 32 -2.08 0.54 -4.90
CA THR A 32 -2.82 -0.27 -5.88
C THR A 32 -3.91 0.57 -6.51
N GLN A 33 -4.10 0.40 -7.82
CA GLN A 33 -5.09 1.11 -8.60
C GLN A 33 -5.63 0.23 -9.72
N ASP A 34 -6.60 0.74 -10.47
CA ASP A 34 -7.04 0.16 -11.75
C ASP A 34 -7.61 -1.25 -11.64
N GLY A 35 -8.61 -1.40 -10.79
CA GLY A 35 -9.38 -2.63 -10.64
C GLY A 35 -8.66 -3.68 -9.81
N PHE A 36 -7.84 -3.28 -8.84
CA PHE A 36 -7.09 -4.21 -8.01
C PHE A 36 -8.01 -5.16 -7.23
N PHE A 37 -7.70 -6.45 -7.27
CA PHE A 37 -8.34 -7.47 -6.45
C PHE A 37 -7.35 -8.59 -6.11
N ASN A 38 -7.64 -9.34 -5.05
CA ASN A 38 -6.81 -10.47 -4.66
C ASN A 38 -7.65 -11.62 -4.10
N LYS A 39 -7.01 -12.78 -3.93
CA LYS A 39 -7.62 -13.94 -3.31
C LYS A 39 -7.65 -13.77 -1.78
N PRO A 40 -8.62 -14.36 -1.06
CA PRO A 40 -8.61 -14.45 0.40
C PRO A 40 -7.28 -14.96 0.95
N HIS A 41 -6.64 -14.18 1.83
CA HIS A 41 -5.35 -14.52 2.41
C HIS A 41 -5.16 -13.91 3.82
N LYS A 42 -4.07 -14.31 4.46
CA LYS A 42 -3.51 -13.69 5.67
C LYS A 42 -2.07 -13.32 5.40
N ASP A 43 -1.59 -12.26 6.01
CA ASP A 43 -0.20 -11.84 5.89
C ASP A 43 0.61 -12.49 7.02
N LEU A 44 0.89 -13.79 6.85
CA LEU A 44 1.52 -14.61 7.89
C LEU A 44 2.99 -14.27 8.14
N ASN A 45 3.66 -13.71 7.13
CA ASN A 45 5.10 -13.49 7.15
C ASN A 45 5.48 -12.07 7.56
N ASP A 46 4.51 -11.20 7.83
CA ASP A 46 4.83 -9.82 8.17
C ASP A 46 5.00 -9.65 9.69
N PRO A 47 6.13 -9.06 10.13
CA PRO A 47 6.44 -8.94 11.56
C PRO A 47 5.48 -8.00 12.29
N ASN A 48 4.93 -6.99 11.59
CA ASN A 48 3.77 -6.28 12.09
C ASN A 48 2.48 -6.96 11.60
N SER A 49 1.68 -7.43 12.55
CA SER A 49 0.40 -8.07 12.27
C SER A 49 -0.71 -7.10 11.85
N TRP A 50 -0.45 -5.79 11.91
CA TRP A 50 -1.43 -4.75 11.62
C TRP A 50 -1.12 -4.04 10.32
N THR A 51 -2.18 -3.80 9.56
CA THR A 51 -2.13 -3.00 8.35
C THR A 51 -3.12 -1.85 8.49
N TYR A 52 -2.63 -0.66 8.19
CA TYR A 52 -3.45 0.52 8.01
C TYR A 52 -3.68 0.71 6.52
N GLY A 53 -4.93 0.74 6.08
CA GLY A 53 -5.32 0.88 4.68
C GLY A 53 -6.12 2.14 4.44
N ILE A 54 -5.92 2.76 3.29
CA ILE A 54 -6.71 3.89 2.81
C ILE A 54 -7.31 3.51 1.46
N PHE A 55 -8.62 3.62 1.29
CA PHE A 55 -9.32 3.30 0.05
C PHE A 55 -10.17 4.48 -0.40
N SER A 56 -10.17 4.77 -1.69
CA SER A 56 -10.98 5.84 -2.29
C SER A 56 -11.23 5.58 -3.77
N PHE A 57 -12.25 6.21 -4.32
CA PHE A 57 -12.28 6.49 -5.75
C PHE A 57 -11.51 7.78 -6.03
N VAL A 58 -10.75 7.78 -7.12
CA VAL A 58 -9.97 8.94 -7.54
C VAL A 58 -10.16 9.22 -9.02
N SER A 59 -9.96 10.47 -9.40
CA SER A 59 -9.86 10.88 -10.80
C SER A 59 -8.64 10.24 -11.47
N LYS A 60 -8.82 9.66 -12.66
CA LYS A 60 -7.72 9.11 -13.46
C LYS A 60 -6.75 10.18 -13.99
N ASN A 61 -7.14 11.45 -13.98
CA ASN A 61 -6.33 12.53 -14.54
C ASN A 61 -5.30 13.09 -13.55
N ASP A 62 -5.72 13.28 -12.29
CA ASP A 62 -4.96 14.02 -11.26
C ASP A 62 -4.94 13.31 -9.90
N PHE A 63 -5.53 12.10 -9.81
CA PHE A 63 -5.60 11.29 -8.59
C PHE A 63 -6.27 11.97 -7.39
N GLN A 64 -7.05 13.03 -7.63
CA GLN A 64 -7.83 13.66 -6.58
C GLN A 64 -8.98 12.75 -6.15
N PRO A 65 -9.26 12.61 -4.84
CA PRO A 65 -10.41 11.87 -4.34
C PRO A 65 -11.71 12.42 -4.94
N LEU A 66 -12.57 11.52 -5.40
CA LEU A 66 -13.89 11.85 -5.94
C LEU A 66 -14.97 11.18 -5.08
N PRO A 67 -16.13 11.83 -4.90
CA PRO A 67 -17.29 11.15 -4.34
C PRO A 67 -17.67 9.97 -5.26
N THR A 68 -18.12 8.88 -4.64
CA THR A 68 -18.61 7.72 -5.39
C THR A 68 -19.80 8.13 -6.28
N VAL A 69 -19.72 7.80 -7.55
CA VAL A 69 -20.80 7.97 -8.54
C VAL A 69 -21.43 6.63 -8.95
N PHE A 70 -20.94 5.54 -8.36
CA PHE A 70 -21.35 4.19 -8.75
C PHE A 70 -22.55 3.75 -7.91
N THR A 71 -23.59 3.28 -8.60
CA THR A 71 -24.79 2.68 -7.98
C THR A 71 -24.65 1.18 -7.75
N HIS A 72 -23.55 0.57 -8.22
CA HIS A 72 -23.30 -0.86 -8.15
C HIS A 72 -22.34 -1.18 -7.01
N SER A 73 -22.69 -2.19 -6.22
CA SER A 73 -21.83 -2.78 -5.20
C SER A 73 -20.84 -3.78 -5.78
N GLY A 74 -19.74 -4.02 -5.07
CA GLY A 74 -18.86 -5.16 -5.34
C GLY A 74 -17.36 -4.85 -5.33
N ASP A 75 -16.96 -3.59 -5.20
CA ASP A 75 -15.58 -3.21 -4.90
C ASP A 75 -15.44 -3.00 -3.40
N CYS A 76 -14.98 -4.05 -2.71
CA CYS A 76 -15.05 -4.16 -1.27
C CYS A 76 -13.73 -4.63 -0.67
N LEU A 77 -13.45 -4.20 0.57
CA LEU A 77 -12.62 -4.98 1.48
C LEU A 77 -13.50 -6.02 2.18
N HIS A 78 -13.25 -7.28 1.90
CA HIS A 78 -14.04 -8.41 2.36
C HIS A 78 -13.31 -9.17 3.47
N PHE A 79 -14.07 -9.51 4.52
CA PHE A 79 -13.63 -10.33 5.63
C PHE A 79 -14.50 -11.60 5.72
N PRO A 80 -14.12 -12.69 5.01
CA PRO A 80 -14.98 -13.87 4.82
C PRO A 80 -15.50 -14.49 6.12
N LYS A 81 -14.66 -14.57 7.15
CA LYS A 81 -15.03 -15.16 8.44
C LYS A 81 -16.21 -14.44 9.10
N PHE A 82 -16.28 -13.12 8.94
CA PHE A 82 -17.29 -12.28 9.58
C PHE A 82 -18.51 -12.04 8.67
N LYS A 83 -18.50 -12.57 7.43
CA LYS A 83 -19.50 -12.27 6.40
C LYS A 83 -19.70 -10.75 6.26
N MET A 84 -18.60 -10.01 6.33
CA MET A 84 -18.58 -8.56 6.35
C MET A 84 -17.86 -8.05 5.10
N GLU A 85 -18.52 -7.12 4.42
CA GLU A 85 -17.97 -6.40 3.27
C GLU A 85 -18.02 -4.91 3.56
N ILE A 86 -16.87 -4.26 3.41
CA ILE A 86 -16.79 -2.80 3.42
C ILE A 86 -16.75 -2.38 1.97
N ASP A 87 -17.94 -2.05 1.45
CA ASP A 87 -18.16 -1.67 0.05
C ASP A 87 -17.76 -0.21 -0.16
N PHE A 88 -16.72 -0.02 -0.97
CA PHE A 88 -16.15 1.27 -1.26
C PHE A 88 -17.12 2.17 -2.02
N SER A 89 -18.03 1.59 -2.82
CA SER A 89 -18.97 2.38 -3.63
C SER A 89 -20.11 2.99 -2.83
N ARG A 90 -20.34 2.54 -1.59
CA ARG A 90 -21.45 2.98 -0.74
C ARG A 90 -21.11 4.17 0.16
N LYS A 91 -19.85 4.56 0.25
CA LYS A 91 -19.39 5.67 1.10
C LYS A 91 -18.65 6.70 0.25
N PRO A 92 -19.09 7.96 0.20
CA PRO A 92 -18.33 8.99 -0.48
C PRO A 92 -17.03 9.29 0.29
N GLY A 93 -15.95 9.54 -0.44
CA GLY A 93 -14.68 10.04 0.11
C GLY A 93 -13.66 8.95 0.44
N ILE A 94 -12.83 9.24 1.46
CA ILE A 94 -11.68 8.43 1.86
C ILE A 94 -12.10 7.48 2.99
N MET A 95 -11.77 6.20 2.83
CA MET A 95 -12.00 5.17 3.84
C MET A 95 -10.67 4.76 4.46
N GLU A 96 -10.52 5.02 5.75
CA GLU A 96 -9.36 4.63 6.54
C GLU A 96 -9.71 3.40 7.38
N MET A 97 -8.82 2.41 7.38
CA MET A 97 -9.07 1.13 8.02
C MET A 97 -7.83 0.60 8.70
N LEU A 98 -8.01 -0.04 9.86
CA LEU A 98 -6.95 -0.74 10.58
C LEU A 98 -7.42 -2.15 10.88
N TRP A 99 -6.68 -3.17 10.45
CA TRP A 99 -7.02 -4.56 10.74
C TRP A 99 -5.79 -5.44 10.95
N LYS A 100 -6.00 -6.58 11.62
CA LYS A 100 -4.95 -7.51 11.99
C LYS A 100 -4.75 -8.59 10.92
N THR A 101 -3.97 -8.28 9.89
CA THR A 101 -3.74 -9.10 8.69
C THR A 101 -3.21 -10.51 8.95
N SER A 102 -2.41 -10.70 10.00
CA SER A 102 -1.85 -12.03 10.31
C SER A 102 -2.87 -13.00 10.89
N THR A 103 -3.99 -12.51 11.42
CA THR A 103 -5.00 -13.34 12.09
C THR A 103 -6.33 -13.39 11.36
N ILE A 104 -6.64 -12.36 10.58
CA ILE A 104 -7.93 -12.20 9.90
C ILE A 104 -7.73 -12.44 8.41
N VAL A 105 -8.42 -13.45 7.87
CA VAL A 105 -8.51 -13.63 6.42
C VAL A 105 -9.22 -12.42 5.82
N HIS A 106 -8.63 -11.83 4.80
CA HIS A 106 -9.17 -10.68 4.10
C HIS A 106 -8.83 -10.73 2.61
N ASN A 107 -9.57 -9.97 1.81
CA ASN A 107 -9.25 -9.72 0.41
C ASN A 107 -9.98 -8.49 -0.12
N THR A 108 -9.48 -7.91 -1.21
CA THR A 108 -10.28 -7.02 -2.03
C THR A 108 -11.04 -7.83 -3.08
N THR A 109 -12.32 -7.54 -3.25
CA THR A 109 -13.19 -8.26 -4.20
C THR A 109 -12.97 -7.76 -5.63
N ASN A 110 -13.35 -8.58 -6.61
CA ASN A 110 -13.26 -8.18 -8.02
C ASN A 110 -14.25 -7.04 -8.31
N PRO A 111 -13.79 -5.83 -8.69
CA PRO A 111 -14.68 -4.71 -8.93
C PRO A 111 -15.64 -4.97 -10.09
N PRO A 112 -16.87 -4.42 -10.07
CA PRO A 112 -17.79 -4.52 -11.19
C PRO A 112 -17.21 -3.91 -12.49
N PRO A 113 -17.60 -4.41 -13.69
CA PRO A 113 -17.15 -3.85 -14.97
C PRO A 113 -17.44 -2.36 -15.12
N ALA A 114 -18.51 -1.85 -14.51
CA ALA A 114 -18.85 -0.43 -14.50
C ALA A 114 -17.77 0.45 -13.84
N ILE A 115 -17.06 -0.09 -12.86
CA ILE A 115 -15.95 0.59 -12.18
C ILE A 115 -14.67 0.45 -13.01
N ILE A 116 -14.33 -0.78 -13.43
CA ILE A 116 -13.10 -1.08 -14.20
C ILE A 116 -13.05 -0.26 -15.49
N ASN A 117 -14.16 -0.22 -16.22
CA ASN A 117 -14.25 0.42 -17.54
C ASN A 117 -14.59 1.91 -17.46
N HIS A 118 -14.72 2.50 -16.26
CA HIS A 118 -15.03 3.91 -16.15
C HIS A 118 -13.88 4.77 -16.71
N ASN A 119 -14.20 5.73 -17.57
CA ASN A 119 -13.19 6.49 -18.31
C ASN A 119 -12.51 7.59 -17.47
N LYS A 120 -13.13 8.04 -16.37
CA LYS A 120 -12.64 9.16 -15.56
C LYS A 120 -12.25 8.81 -14.13
N ILE A 121 -12.66 7.65 -13.63
CA ILE A 121 -12.59 7.30 -12.21
C ILE A 121 -11.97 5.92 -12.11
N THR A 122 -11.12 5.71 -11.11
CA THR A 122 -10.54 4.40 -10.77
C THR A 122 -10.62 4.18 -9.27
N ASN A 123 -10.66 2.92 -8.84
CA ASN A 123 -10.49 2.59 -7.45
C ASN A 123 -9.01 2.69 -7.07
N PHE A 124 -8.75 3.11 -5.85
CA PHE A 124 -7.42 3.44 -5.40
C PHE A 124 -7.23 3.01 -3.95
N GLY A 125 -6.14 2.30 -3.69
CA GLY A 125 -5.84 1.69 -2.41
C GLY A 125 -4.41 1.96 -1.98
N TYR A 126 -4.25 2.32 -0.72
CA TYR A 126 -2.97 2.32 -0.01
C TYR A 126 -3.02 1.28 1.08
N SER A 127 -1.92 0.54 1.24
CA SER A 127 -1.70 -0.33 2.39
C SER A 127 -0.37 0.03 3.02
N PHE A 128 -0.41 0.34 4.31
CA PHE A 128 0.73 0.67 5.15
C PHE A 128 1.00 -0.49 6.09
N GLN A 129 2.14 -1.17 5.87
CA GLN A 129 2.52 -2.35 6.63
C GLN A 129 4.04 -2.46 6.73
N ILE A 130 4.53 -2.86 7.90
CA ILE A 130 5.94 -3.23 8.07
C ILE A 130 6.11 -4.65 7.52
N ASN A 131 6.56 -4.75 6.28
CA ASN A 131 6.82 -6.04 5.66
C ASN A 131 8.16 -6.65 6.10
N HIS A 132 8.31 -7.96 5.88
CA HIS A 132 9.51 -8.70 6.26
C HIS A 132 10.80 -8.14 5.62
N LYS A 133 10.74 -7.53 4.43
CA LYS A 133 11.91 -6.94 3.77
C LYS A 133 12.41 -5.72 4.53
N LEU A 134 11.52 -4.81 4.90
CA LEU A 134 11.86 -3.62 5.69
C LEU A 134 12.43 -4.02 7.06
N PHE A 135 11.79 -4.97 7.72
CA PHE A 135 12.27 -5.49 9.01
C PHE A 135 13.69 -6.05 8.92
N ASN A 136 13.97 -6.90 7.93
CA ASN A 136 15.30 -7.50 7.74
C ASN A 136 16.39 -6.47 7.52
N VAL A 137 16.08 -5.38 6.84
CA VAL A 137 17.04 -4.30 6.59
C VAL A 137 17.29 -3.51 7.87
N GLY A 138 16.25 -3.18 8.62
CA GLY A 138 16.39 -2.57 9.95
C GLY A 138 17.24 -3.43 10.89
N ASP A 139 16.97 -4.73 10.96
CA ASP A 139 17.73 -5.69 11.77
C ASP A 139 19.22 -5.77 11.36
N LYS A 140 19.51 -5.79 10.05
CA LYS A 140 20.89 -5.73 9.54
C LYS A 140 21.59 -4.45 9.97
N LEU A 141 20.93 -3.29 9.85
CA LEU A 141 21.49 -1.99 10.22
C LEU A 141 21.80 -1.91 11.72
N LEU A 142 20.90 -2.41 12.57
CA LEU A 142 21.11 -2.45 14.03
C LEU A 142 22.31 -3.31 14.45
N LYS A 143 22.64 -4.34 13.66
CA LYS A 143 23.77 -5.25 13.91
C LYS A 143 25.09 -4.77 13.28
N MET A 144 25.11 -3.64 12.57
CA MET A 144 26.33 -3.10 11.98
C MET A 144 27.27 -2.51 13.04
N THR A 145 28.56 -2.81 12.91
CA THR A 145 29.59 -2.21 13.77
C THR A 145 29.87 -0.75 13.35
N PRO A 146 30.33 0.12 14.28
CA PRO A 146 30.67 1.51 13.97
C PRO A 146 31.62 1.67 12.78
N THR A 147 32.58 0.76 12.62
CA THR A 147 33.56 0.74 11.52
C THR A 147 32.91 0.50 10.14
N LYS A 148 31.84 -0.30 10.07
CA LYS A 148 31.05 -0.51 8.84
C LYS A 148 30.10 0.65 8.56
N ILE A 149 29.69 1.38 9.59
CA ILE A 149 28.86 2.58 9.45
C ILE A 149 29.68 3.74 8.84
N SER A 150 30.96 3.85 9.23
CA SER A 150 31.89 4.90 8.73
C SER A 150 32.42 4.66 7.31
N SER A 151 32.31 3.44 6.77
CA SER A 151 32.83 3.11 5.43
C SER A 151 31.82 3.33 4.30
N LYS A 152 30.73 4.08 4.52
CA LYS A 152 29.66 4.31 3.54
C LYS A 152 30.10 5.20 2.36
N VAL A 153 30.97 4.66 1.51
CA VAL A 153 30.80 4.72 0.06
C VAL A 153 30.10 3.40 -0.28
N THR A 154 28.81 3.49 -0.61
CA THR A 154 28.00 2.33 -0.99
C THR A 154 27.90 2.30 -2.51
N GLY A 155 28.43 1.24 -3.13
CA GLY A 155 28.19 0.91 -4.54
C GLY A 155 26.74 0.56 -4.81
#